data_AF-A0A925DTZ8-F1
#
_entry.id   AF-A0A925DTZ8-F1
#
_cell.length_a   1.000
_cell.length_b   1.000
_cell.length_c   1.000
_cell.angle_alpha   90.00
_cell.angle_beta   90.00
_cell.angle_gamma   90.00
#
_symmetry.space_group_name_H-M   'P 1'
#
loop_
_entity.id
_entity.type
_entity.pdbx_description
1 polymer ?
#
loop_
_entity_poly.entity_id
_entity_poly.type
_entity_poly.pdbx_seq_one_letter_code
_entity_poly.pdbx_strand_id
1 'polypeptide(L)'
;LDFTYPKYENGWKFTADSTGIISMNNKKYPYLYWDGPTNVPTDKINWQEGFVVSKENLINFFEEKLSAMGLNSKEIADYITFWCPIMNTNKKNYIHFVFNEEYNKFAKLTVTPKPDNLFRVYMIWSKADEKINSSLTEQKILSFKRTGFTVLEWGGAETKVTIP
;
A
#
# COMPACT_ATOMS: atom_id res chain seq x y z
N LEU A 1 15.76 -7.43 -2.04
CA LEU A 1 15.65 -6.00 -1.68
C LEU A 1 16.53 -5.29 -2.67
N ASP A 2 15.91 -4.56 -3.59
CA ASP A 2 16.58 -3.96 -4.74
C ASP A 2 16.97 -2.53 -4.43
N PHE A 3 16.16 -1.84 -3.61
CA PHE A 3 16.49 -0.53 -3.06
C PHE A 3 15.94 -0.39 -1.64
N THR A 4 16.65 0.37 -0.80
CA THR A 4 16.19 0.71 0.56
C THR A 4 16.62 2.12 0.93
N TYR A 5 15.76 2.84 1.64
CA TYR A 5 16.10 4.14 2.20
C TYR A 5 15.42 4.32 3.56
N PRO A 6 16.19 4.52 4.65
CA PRO A 6 17.66 4.52 4.71
C PRO A 6 18.25 3.15 4.39
N LYS A 7 19.58 3.08 4.19
CA LYS A 7 20.28 1.83 3.88
C LYS A 7 19.89 0.73 4.87
N TYR A 8 19.46 -0.41 4.34
CA TYR A 8 19.12 -1.60 5.12
C TYR A 8 20.36 -2.44 5.42
N GLU A 9 20.59 -2.74 6.70
CA GLU A 9 21.75 -3.52 7.19
C GLU A 9 21.27 -4.64 8.12
N ASN A 10 20.52 -5.60 7.55
CA ASN A 10 19.85 -6.69 8.29
C ASN A 10 18.78 -6.21 9.29
N GLY A 11 18.19 -5.05 9.02
CA GLY A 11 17.16 -4.43 9.83
C GLY A 11 17.38 -2.92 9.95
N TRP A 12 16.33 -2.22 10.36
CA TRP A 12 16.45 -0.83 10.79
C TRP A 12 16.29 -0.76 12.31
N LYS A 13 17.17 0.00 12.96
CA LYS A 13 17.11 0.30 14.39
C LYS A 13 17.00 1.80 14.57
N PHE A 14 15.89 2.27 15.12
CA PHE A 14 15.58 3.67 15.20
C PHE A 14 14.67 3.99 16.40
N THR A 15 14.54 5.27 16.71
CA THR A 15 13.52 5.78 17.62
C THR A 15 12.45 6.50 16.80
N ALA A 16 11.18 6.16 17.01
CA ALA A 16 10.06 6.92 16.47
C ALA A 16 9.42 7.75 17.60
N ASP A 17 9.12 9.01 17.31
CA ASP A 17 8.37 9.86 18.25
C ASP A 17 6.85 9.74 18.00
N SER A 18 6.06 10.39 18.86
CA SER A 18 4.59 10.37 18.76
C SER A 18 4.04 11.08 17.52
N THR A 19 4.87 11.82 16.78
CA THR A 19 4.51 12.45 15.51
C THR A 19 4.78 11.53 14.31
N GLY A 20 5.42 10.37 14.56
CA GLY A 20 5.79 9.40 13.53
C GLY A 20 7.15 9.68 12.89
N ILE A 21 7.91 10.67 13.37
CA ILE A 21 9.24 10.96 12.83
C ILE A 21 10.24 9.92 13.36
N ILE A 22 10.98 9.33 12.43
CA ILE A 22 11.98 8.30 12.70
C ILE A 22 13.36 8.95 12.81
N SER A 23 14.05 8.73 13.93
CA SER A 23 15.41 9.19 14.17
C SER A 23 16.40 8.03 14.17
N MET A 24 17.41 8.10 13.30
CA MET A 24 18.47 7.10 13.16
C MET A 24 19.76 7.76 12.67
N ASN A 25 20.90 7.44 13.28
CA ASN A 25 22.23 7.96 12.88
C ASN A 25 22.26 9.50 12.72
N ASN A 26 21.71 10.22 13.70
CA ASN A 26 21.59 11.69 13.71
C ASN A 26 20.79 12.30 12.54
N LYS A 27 20.00 11.49 11.84
CA LYS A 27 19.10 11.92 10.77
C LYS A 27 17.66 11.63 11.14
N LYS A 28 16.76 12.46 10.60
CA LYS A 28 15.30 12.31 10.74
C LYS A 28 14.72 11.86 9.40
N TYR A 29 13.78 10.93 9.46
CA TYR A 29 13.11 10.33 8.32
C TYR A 29 11.60 10.36 8.53
N PRO A 30 10.81 10.69 7.50
CA PRO A 30 9.35 10.66 7.59
C PRO A 30 8.78 9.23 7.57
N TYR A 31 9.49 8.27 6.97
CA TYR A 31 9.18 6.85 6.91
C TYR A 31 10.40 6.04 6.46
N LEU A 32 10.32 4.71 6.52
CA LEU A 32 11.29 3.78 5.94
C LEU A 32 10.76 3.27 4.59
N TYR A 33 11.63 3.24 3.59
CA TYR A 33 11.30 2.79 2.24
C TYR A 33 12.09 1.53 1.88
N TRP A 34 11.41 0.57 1.27
CA TRP A 34 12.05 -0.57 0.62
C TRP A 34 11.36 -0.87 -0.71
N ASP A 35 12.15 -1.39 -1.63
CA ASP A 35 11.73 -1.94 -2.91
C ASP A 35 12.39 -3.31 -3.10
N GLY A 36 11.75 -4.18 -3.86
CA GLY A 36 12.21 -5.55 -4.05
C GLY A 36 11.48 -6.26 -5.17
N PRO A 37 11.91 -7.50 -5.47
CA PRO A 37 11.37 -8.25 -6.59
C PRO A 37 9.87 -8.43 -6.46
N THR A 38 9.16 -8.04 -7.51
CA THR A 38 7.70 -8.11 -7.57
C THR A 38 7.27 -9.51 -8.03
N ASN A 39 6.96 -10.38 -7.07
CA ASN A 39 6.28 -11.65 -7.34
C ASN A 39 4.86 -11.58 -6.77
N VAL A 40 3.93 -11.05 -7.56
CA VAL A 40 2.50 -11.08 -7.21
C VAL A 40 2.03 -12.54 -7.29
N PRO A 41 1.56 -13.16 -6.19
CA PRO A 41 1.04 -14.52 -6.19
C PRO A 41 -0.37 -14.50 -6.79
N THR A 42 -0.43 -14.47 -8.13
CA THR A 42 -1.66 -14.26 -8.90
C THR A 42 -2.71 -15.34 -8.66
N ASP A 43 -2.28 -16.55 -8.28
CA ASP A 43 -3.10 -17.70 -7.89
C ASP A 43 -3.83 -17.51 -6.55
N LYS A 44 -3.41 -16.53 -5.74
CA LYS A 44 -3.95 -16.26 -4.40
C LYS A 44 -4.83 -15.01 -4.35
N ILE A 45 -5.11 -14.40 -5.51
CA ILE A 45 -5.90 -13.18 -5.63
C ILE A 45 -7.27 -13.52 -6.20
N ASN A 46 -8.32 -13.04 -5.51
CA ASN A 46 -9.67 -13.07 -6.06
C ASN A 46 -9.85 -11.91 -7.05
N TRP A 47 -9.58 -12.17 -8.32
CA TRP A 47 -9.68 -11.16 -9.38
C TRP A 47 -11.11 -10.68 -9.66
N GLN A 48 -12.13 -11.38 -9.13
CA GLN A 48 -13.53 -10.94 -9.20
C GLN A 48 -13.86 -9.83 -8.18
N GLU A 49 -12.95 -9.55 -7.25
CA GLU A 49 -13.06 -8.45 -6.31
C GLU A 49 -12.08 -7.33 -6.64
N GLY A 50 -12.50 -6.09 -6.56
CA GLY A 50 -11.62 -4.94 -6.79
C GLY A 50 -12.39 -3.71 -7.21
N PHE A 51 -11.67 -2.76 -7.78
CA PHE A 51 -12.21 -1.50 -8.28
C PHE A 51 -11.66 -1.24 -9.67
N VAL A 52 -12.50 -0.74 -10.57
CA VAL A 52 -12.07 -0.16 -11.84
C VAL A 52 -12.27 1.34 -11.78
N VAL A 53 -11.17 2.09 -11.81
CA VAL A 53 -11.16 3.52 -11.53
C VAL A 53 -10.58 4.26 -12.74
N SER A 54 -11.30 5.26 -13.25
CA SER A 54 -10.78 6.10 -14.33
C SER A 54 -9.68 7.04 -13.82
N LYS A 55 -8.77 7.46 -14.69
CA LYS A 55 -7.68 8.38 -14.31
C LYS A 55 -8.21 9.68 -13.68
N GLU A 56 -9.36 10.17 -14.13
CA GLU A 56 -9.98 11.41 -13.64
C GLU A 56 -10.48 11.27 -12.19
N ASN A 57 -10.82 10.05 -11.77
CA ASN A 57 -11.35 9.76 -10.43
C ASN A 57 -10.29 9.14 -9.50
N LEU A 58 -9.07 8.91 -9.98
CA LEU A 58 -8.06 8.12 -9.28
C LEU A 58 -7.64 8.75 -7.94
N ILE A 59 -7.45 10.07 -7.93
CA ILE A 59 -7.09 10.82 -6.72
C ILE A 59 -8.22 10.72 -5.69
N ASN A 60 -9.44 11.10 -6.07
CA ASN A 60 -10.61 11.04 -5.19
C ASN A 60 -10.85 9.63 -4.63
N PHE A 61 -10.67 8.60 -5.47
CA PHE A 61 -10.78 7.21 -5.05
C PHE A 61 -9.78 6.87 -3.93
N PHE A 62 -8.50 7.22 -4.08
CA PHE A 62 -7.52 6.95 -3.03
C PHE A 62 -7.77 7.78 -1.79
N GLU A 63 -8.15 9.06 -1.92
CA GLU A 63 -8.52 9.88 -0.78
C GLU A 63 -9.66 9.25 0.02
N GLU A 64 -10.71 8.78 -0.66
CA GLU A 64 -11.85 8.11 -0.03
C GLU A 64 -11.43 6.78 0.64
N LYS A 65 -10.84 5.85 -0.13
CA LYS A 65 -10.55 4.49 0.36
C LYS A 65 -9.48 4.51 1.45
N LEU A 66 -8.42 5.29 1.32
CA LEU A 66 -7.35 5.37 2.33
C LEU A 66 -7.84 6.09 3.60
N SER A 67 -8.68 7.13 3.48
CA SER A 67 -9.32 7.74 4.65
C SER A 67 -10.23 6.74 5.37
N ALA A 68 -11.00 5.95 4.62
CA ALA A 68 -11.84 4.89 5.19
C ALA A 68 -11.03 3.80 5.91
N MET A 69 -9.79 3.54 5.46
CA MET A 69 -8.85 2.65 6.16
C MET A 69 -8.29 3.26 7.46
N GLY A 70 -8.36 4.58 7.64
CA GLY A 70 -7.81 5.30 8.79
C GLY A 70 -6.41 5.88 8.56
N LEU A 71 -5.98 6.05 7.30
CA LEU A 71 -4.76 6.79 6.97
C LEU A 71 -4.95 8.29 7.26
N ASN A 72 -3.87 8.95 7.68
CA ASN A 72 -3.88 10.40 7.87
C ASN A 72 -3.51 11.14 6.58
N SER A 73 -3.72 12.46 6.55
CA SER A 73 -3.48 13.28 5.36
C SER A 73 -2.05 13.18 4.80
N LYS A 74 -1.04 13.04 5.67
CA LYS A 74 0.35 12.88 5.24
C LYS A 74 0.57 11.55 4.53
N GLU A 75 0.11 10.45 5.10
CA GLU A 75 0.27 9.11 4.52
C GLU A 75 -0.53 8.97 3.22
N ILE A 76 -1.73 9.56 3.14
CA ILE A 76 -2.54 9.62 1.92
C ILE A 76 -1.79 10.38 0.82
N ALA A 77 -1.23 11.54 1.15
CA ALA A 77 -0.43 12.32 0.19
C ALA A 77 0.81 11.55 -0.28
N ASP A 78 1.55 10.90 0.64
CA ASP A 78 2.72 10.08 0.30
C ASP A 78 2.32 8.92 -0.65
N TYR A 79 1.20 8.25 -0.37
CA TYR A 79 0.67 7.16 -1.20
C TYR A 79 0.27 7.64 -2.61
N ILE A 80 -0.54 8.70 -2.69
CA ILE A 80 -1.04 9.26 -3.95
C ILE A 80 0.10 9.79 -4.81
N THR A 81 1.03 10.53 -4.22
CA THR A 81 2.15 11.12 -4.97
C THR A 81 3.13 10.09 -5.49
N PHE A 82 3.24 8.92 -4.85
CA PHE A 82 4.01 7.80 -5.38
C PHE A 82 3.27 7.09 -6.52
N TRP A 83 2.02 6.67 -6.28
CA TRP A 83 1.32 5.73 -7.16
C TRP A 83 0.55 6.39 -8.31
N CYS A 84 -0.12 7.52 -8.08
CA CYS A 84 -0.97 8.15 -9.09
C CYS A 84 -0.21 8.58 -10.35
N PRO A 85 1.00 9.18 -10.30
CA PRO A 85 1.73 9.55 -11.51
C PRO A 85 1.98 8.36 -12.45
N ILE A 86 2.20 7.17 -11.89
CA ILE A 86 2.43 5.94 -12.64
C ILE A 86 1.12 5.47 -13.30
N MET A 87 0.04 5.36 -12.52
CA MET A 87 -1.27 4.89 -12.99
C MET A 87 -2.03 5.89 -13.89
N ASN A 88 -1.72 7.18 -13.81
CA ASN A 88 -2.38 8.22 -14.60
C ASN A 88 -2.07 8.13 -16.11
N THR A 89 -1.10 7.29 -16.48
CA THR A 89 -0.81 6.93 -17.88
C THR A 89 -1.90 6.06 -18.51
N ASN A 90 -2.68 5.36 -17.70
CA ASN A 90 -3.80 4.52 -18.13
C ASN A 90 -5.12 5.31 -18.11
N LYS A 91 -6.05 4.97 -19.01
CA LYS A 91 -7.41 5.56 -18.98
C LYS A 91 -8.23 5.05 -17.80
N LYS A 92 -8.13 3.75 -17.52
CA LYS A 92 -8.73 3.06 -16.38
C LYS A 92 -7.70 2.13 -15.75
N ASN A 93 -7.74 2.02 -14.43
CA ASN A 93 -6.90 1.12 -13.64
C ASN A 93 -7.79 0.16 -12.88
N TYR A 94 -7.42 -1.11 -12.87
CA TYR A 94 -7.93 -2.05 -11.87
C TYR A 94 -7.08 -1.91 -10.61
N ILE A 95 -7.73 -1.95 -9.45
CA ILE A 95 -7.10 -1.83 -8.14
C ILE A 95 -7.68 -2.89 -7.21
N HIS A 96 -6.80 -3.62 -6.53
CA HIS A 96 -7.13 -4.59 -5.50
C HIS A 96 -6.22 -4.40 -4.28
N PHE A 97 -6.82 -4.30 -3.10
CA PHE A 97 -6.10 -4.19 -1.83
C PHE A 97 -5.97 -5.54 -1.14
N VAL A 98 -4.77 -5.86 -0.69
CA VAL A 98 -4.45 -7.00 0.16
C VAL A 98 -4.10 -6.47 1.55
N PHE A 99 -4.74 -7.02 2.58
CA PHE A 99 -4.61 -6.50 3.95
C PHE A 99 -3.87 -7.46 4.90
N ASN A 100 -3.08 -6.89 5.80
CA ASN A 100 -2.54 -7.52 7.01
C ASN A 100 -1.80 -8.85 6.73
N GLU A 101 -2.26 -9.95 7.33
CA GLU A 101 -1.60 -11.27 7.21
C GLU A 101 -1.52 -11.76 5.77
N GLU A 102 -2.45 -11.38 4.91
CA GLU A 102 -2.41 -11.73 3.49
C GLU A 102 -1.22 -11.06 2.79
N TYR A 103 -0.76 -9.91 3.29
CA TYR A 103 0.44 -9.23 2.81
C TYR A 103 1.73 -10.02 3.16
N ASN A 104 1.72 -10.91 4.17
CA ASN A 104 2.86 -11.80 4.43
C ASN A 104 3.18 -12.75 3.26
N LYS A 105 2.26 -12.92 2.31
CA LYS A 105 2.49 -13.67 1.06
C LYS A 105 3.46 -12.95 0.11
N PHE A 106 3.61 -11.63 0.25
CA PHE A 106 4.47 -10.79 -0.59
C PHE A 106 5.75 -10.41 0.17
N ALA A 107 5.59 -9.95 1.40
CA ALA A 107 6.70 -9.51 2.23
C ALA A 107 6.40 -9.72 3.71
N LYS A 108 7.37 -10.26 4.45
CA LYS A 108 7.27 -10.43 5.89
C LYS A 108 7.81 -9.18 6.58
N LEU A 109 7.10 -8.72 7.60
CA LEU A 109 7.52 -7.61 8.45
C LEU A 109 7.62 -8.08 9.90
N THR A 110 8.71 -7.73 10.56
CA THR A 110 8.90 -7.95 12.00
C THR A 110 9.28 -6.64 12.64
N VAL A 111 8.56 -6.26 13.69
CA VAL A 111 8.79 -5.01 14.44
C VAL A 111 9.03 -5.37 15.91
N THR A 112 10.06 -4.79 16.51
CA THR A 112 10.39 -4.97 17.92
C THR A 112 10.70 -3.60 18.54
N PRO A 113 10.02 -3.20 19.64
CA PRO A 113 8.97 -3.93 20.36
C PRO A 113 7.73 -4.20 19.48
N LYS A 114 6.91 -5.18 19.86
CA LYS A 114 5.68 -5.51 19.11
C LYS A 114 4.72 -4.31 19.18
N PRO A 115 4.19 -3.82 18.05
CA PRO A 115 3.22 -2.74 18.06
C PRO A 115 1.87 -3.21 18.63
N ASP A 116 1.16 -2.28 19.25
CA ASP A 116 -0.23 -2.47 19.70
C ASP A 116 -1.15 -2.68 18.50
N ASN A 117 -0.88 -1.96 17.40
CA ASN A 117 -1.60 -2.06 16.15
C ASN A 117 -0.63 -2.13 14.97
N LEU A 118 -0.76 -3.17 14.14
CA LEU A 118 -0.06 -3.28 12.86
C LEU A 118 -1.11 -3.34 11.76
N PHE A 119 -1.15 -2.31 10.92
CA PHE A 119 -2.00 -2.28 9.73
C PHE A 119 -1.11 -2.31 8.49
N ARG A 120 -1.40 -3.22 7.58
CA ARG A 120 -0.63 -3.35 6.34
C ARG A 120 -1.58 -3.40 5.16
N VAL A 121 -1.32 -2.60 4.14
CA VAL A 121 -2.10 -2.55 2.90
C VAL A 121 -1.16 -2.64 1.70
N TYR A 122 -1.38 -3.64 0.86
CA TYR A 122 -0.66 -3.80 -0.39
C TYR A 122 -1.62 -3.66 -1.56
N MET A 123 -1.32 -2.76 -2.49
CA MET A 123 -2.11 -2.58 -3.69
C MET A 123 -1.55 -3.39 -4.85
N ILE A 124 -2.39 -4.21 -5.44
CA ILE A 124 -2.15 -4.81 -6.74
C ILE A 124 -2.95 -4.01 -7.74
N TRP A 125 -2.31 -3.54 -8.80
CA TRP A 125 -3.00 -2.74 -9.82
C TRP A 125 -2.55 -3.14 -11.22
N SER A 126 -3.40 -2.86 -12.21
CA SER A 126 -3.05 -3.01 -13.62
C SER A 126 -3.87 -2.06 -14.48
N LYS A 127 -3.46 -1.90 -15.74
CA LYS A 127 -4.32 -1.27 -16.75
C LYS A 127 -5.58 -2.11 -16.93
N ALA A 128 -6.75 -1.50 -16.76
CA ALA A 128 -8.03 -2.15 -17.03
C ALA A 128 -8.41 -2.02 -18.52
N ASP A 129 -8.99 -3.07 -19.10
CA ASP A 129 -9.64 -2.98 -20.41
C ASP A 129 -10.86 -2.04 -20.31
N GLU A 130 -11.05 -1.21 -21.33
CA GLU A 130 -12.19 -0.30 -21.42
C GLU A 130 -13.53 -1.04 -21.36
N LYS A 131 -13.55 -2.31 -21.79
CA LYS A 131 -14.71 -3.20 -21.83
C LYS A 131 -15.07 -3.81 -20.48
N ILE A 132 -14.17 -3.78 -19.48
CA ILE A 132 -14.48 -4.22 -18.12
C ILE A 132 -15.38 -3.15 -17.50
N ASN A 133 -16.68 -3.38 -17.61
CA ASN A 133 -17.69 -2.62 -16.92
C ASN A 133 -18.41 -3.58 -15.96
N SER A 134 -18.19 -3.36 -14.66
CA SER A 134 -19.17 -3.61 -13.58
C SER A 134 -19.48 -5.04 -13.10
N SER A 135 -18.80 -6.11 -13.54
CA SER A 135 -19.01 -7.44 -12.93
C SER A 135 -18.19 -7.69 -11.65
N LEU A 136 -17.32 -6.75 -11.26
CA LEU A 136 -16.50 -6.88 -10.07
C LEU A 136 -17.31 -6.59 -8.82
N THR A 137 -17.10 -7.42 -7.80
CA THR A 137 -17.56 -7.13 -6.45
C THR A 137 -16.63 -6.11 -5.81
N GLU A 138 -17.16 -5.01 -5.30
CA GLU A 138 -16.33 -4.04 -4.59
C GLU A 138 -15.73 -4.67 -3.32
N GLN A 139 -14.43 -4.47 -3.11
CA GLN A 139 -13.77 -5.01 -1.93
C GLN A 139 -14.28 -4.34 -0.66
N LYS A 140 -14.43 -5.14 0.38
CA LYS A 140 -14.58 -4.62 1.74
C LYS A 140 -13.28 -3.98 2.18
N ILE A 141 -13.33 -2.68 2.45
CA ILE A 141 -12.19 -1.94 3.01
C ILE A 141 -12.08 -2.23 4.51
N LEU A 142 -10.89 -2.64 4.94
CA LEU A 142 -10.57 -2.78 6.37
C LEU A 142 -10.07 -1.44 6.92
N SER A 143 -10.39 -1.18 8.18
CA SER A 143 -9.90 -0.01 8.90
C SER A 143 -9.21 -0.42 10.21
N PHE A 144 -8.39 0.48 10.74
CA PHE A 144 -7.72 0.30 12.03
C PHE A 144 -7.87 1.52 12.93
N LYS A 145 -7.65 1.31 14.23
CA LYS A 145 -7.62 2.38 15.23
C LYS A 145 -6.17 2.75 15.53
N ARG A 146 -5.89 4.05 15.59
CA ARG A 146 -4.58 4.60 15.97
C ARG A 146 -4.50 4.80 17.47
N THR A 147 -4.42 3.70 18.20
CA THR A 147 -4.31 3.72 19.66
C THR A 147 -3.06 2.98 20.08
N GLY A 148 -2.28 3.57 21.00
CA GLY A 148 -0.98 3.00 21.39
C GLY A 148 0.06 3.06 20.26
N PHE A 149 1.12 2.26 20.39
CA PHE A 149 2.18 2.16 19.39
C PHE A 149 1.63 1.48 18.12
N THR A 150 1.48 2.27 17.06
CA THR A 150 0.85 1.84 15.81
C THR A 150 1.83 1.90 14.65
N VAL A 151 1.86 0.86 13.83
CA VAL A 151 2.66 0.78 12.60
C VAL A 151 1.73 0.61 11.41
N LEU A 152 1.93 1.48 10.40
CA LEU A 152 1.31 1.38 9.09
C LEU A 152 2.39 0.99 8.07
N GLU A 153 2.15 -0.07 7.31
CA GLU A 153 2.90 -0.34 6.07
C GLU A 153 1.96 -0.24 4.87
N TRP A 154 2.34 0.58 3.89
CA TRP A 154 1.68 0.61 2.59
C TRP A 154 2.68 0.26 1.50
N GLY A 155 2.20 -0.39 0.45
CA GLY A 155 3.02 -0.75 -0.70
C GLY A 155 2.13 -1.18 -1.86
N GLY A 156 2.75 -1.63 -2.94
CA GLY A 156 2.01 -2.16 -4.06
C GLY A 156 2.89 -2.64 -5.20
N ALA A 157 2.23 -3.18 -6.23
CA ALA A 157 2.86 -3.68 -7.44
C ALA A 157 1.89 -3.60 -8.62
N GLU A 158 2.45 -3.34 -9.80
CA GLU A 158 1.73 -3.57 -11.06
C GLU A 158 1.70 -5.07 -11.38
N THR A 159 0.54 -5.59 -11.76
CA THR A 159 0.40 -6.94 -12.32
C THR A 159 0.19 -6.87 -13.83
N LYS A 160 0.77 -7.84 -14.55
CA LYS A 160 0.55 -8.01 -16.00
C LYS A 160 -0.62 -8.93 -16.33
N VAL A 161 -1.34 -9.40 -15.32
CA VAL A 161 -2.53 -10.25 -15.52
C VAL A 161 -3.63 -9.43 -16.16
N THR A 162 -4.09 -9.87 -17.32
CA THR A 162 -5.34 -9.41 -17.90
C THR A 162 -6.47 -9.96 -17.03
N ILE A 163 -7.22 -9.05 -16.42
CA ILE A 163 -8.34 -9.41 -15.56
C ILE A 163 -9.52 -9.75 -16.48
N PRO A 164 -10.14 -10.93 -16.31
CA PRO A 164 -11.20 -11.41 -17.21
C PRO A 164 -12.45 -10.53 -17.24
#